data_AF-A0A662I606-F1
#
_entry.id   AF-A0A662I606-F1
#
_cell.length_a   1.000
_cell.length_b   1.000
_cell.length_c   1.000
_cell.angle_alpha   90.00
_cell.angle_beta   90.00
_cell.angle_gamma   90.00
#
_symmetry.space_group_name_H-M   'P 1'
#
loop_
_entity.id
_entity.type
_entity.pdbx_description
1 polymer ?
#
loop_
_entity_poly.entity_id
_entity_poly.type
_entity_poly.pdbx_seq_one_letter_code
_entity_poly.pdbx_strand_id
1 'polypeptide(L)' 'MRSAVLSVRIRRDLREKMREFKEVDWRREIEEFIERRVKELELARTLEAVERVLRGVPESSEPAWKIIREFREEGWRS' A
#
# COMPACT_ATOMS: atom_id res chain seq x y z
N MET A 1 11.44 -16.83 -14.89
CA MET A 1 11.23 -15.90 -13.75
C MET A 1 12.59 -15.39 -13.31
N ARG A 2 12.81 -14.07 -13.21
CA ARG A 2 14.09 -13.51 -12.75
C ARG A 2 14.00 -13.28 -11.25
N SER A 3 14.80 -13.99 -10.46
CA SER A 3 14.94 -13.75 -9.02
C SER A 3 16.17 -12.88 -8.77
N ALA A 4 16.11 -12.08 -7.71
CA ALA A 4 17.25 -11.31 -7.20
C ALA A 4 17.58 -11.77 -5.78
N VAL A 5 18.85 -11.65 -5.37
CA VAL A 5 19.28 -11.99 -4.01
C VAL A 5 19.24 -10.75 -3.14
N LEU A 6 18.48 -10.81 -2.05
CA LEU A 6 18.47 -9.82 -0.99
C LEU A 6 19.26 -10.38 0.22
N SER A 7 20.35 -9.72 0.59
CA SER A 7 21.14 -10.07 1.78
C SER A 7 20.94 -9.03 2.87
N VAL A 8 20.29 -9.44 3.97
CA VAL A 8 20.03 -8.58 5.13
C VAL A 8 20.80 -9.10 6.34
N ARG A 9 21.54 -8.22 7.01
CA ARG A 9 22.14 -8.53 8.31
C ARG A 9 21.08 -8.39 9.39
N ILE A 10 20.84 -9.48 10.12
CA ILE A 10 19.94 -9.52 11.28
C ILE A 10 20.72 -9.86 12.54
N ARG A 11 20.11 -9.61 13.70
CA ARG A 11 20.68 -10.01 14.99
C ARG A 11 20.82 -11.53 15.05
N ARG A 12 21.87 -12.01 15.73
CA ARG A 12 22.20 -13.45 15.80
C ARG A 12 21.11 -14.25 16.51
N ASP A 13 20.58 -13.74 17.61
CA ASP A 13 19.50 -14.34 18.40
C ASP A 13 18.23 -14.55 17.56
N LEU A 14 17.88 -13.58 16.70
CA LEU A 14 16.73 -13.69 15.80
C LEU A 14 16.94 -14.81 14.79
N ARG A 15 18.14 -14.90 14.20
CA ARG A 15 18.48 -15.97 13.25
C ARG A 15 18.42 -17.36 13.90
N GLU A 16 18.83 -17.46 15.16
CA GLU A 16 18.76 -18.71 15.92
C GLU A 16 17.30 -19.10 16.16
N LYS A 17 16.45 -18.17 16.63
CA LYS A 17 15.00 -18.41 16.76
C LYS A 17 14.34 -18.80 15.44
N MET A 18 14.67 -18.13 14.34
CA MET A 18 14.14 -18.49 13.02
C MET A 18 14.47 -19.95 12.65
N ARG A 19 15.63 -20.47 13.07
CA ARG A 19 16.04 -21.85 12.77
C ARG A 19 15.32 -22.90 13.62
N GLU A 20 14.76 -22.51 14.76
CA GLU A 20 13.97 -23.40 15.62
C GLU A 20 12.64 -23.76 14.95
N PHE A 21 12.04 -22.82 14.22
CA PHE A 21 10.79 -23.02 13.47
C PHE A 21 11.07 -23.37 12.01
N LYS A 22 11.31 -24.66 11.74
CA LYS A 22 11.67 -25.17 10.40
C LYS A 22 10.48 -25.31 9.47
N GLU A 23 9.27 -25.36 10.01
CA GLU A 23 8.00 -25.40 9.31
C GLU A 23 7.64 -24.08 8.63
N VAL A 24 8.28 -22.98 9.03
CA VAL A 24 8.02 -21.64 8.50
C VAL A 24 8.85 -21.42 7.23
N ASP A 25 8.16 -21.06 6.14
CA ASP A 25 8.81 -20.56 4.93
C ASP A 25 9.23 -19.10 5.13
N TRP A 26 10.38 -18.91 5.76
CA TRP A 26 10.92 -17.58 6.04
C TRP A 26 11.15 -16.73 4.79
N ARG A 27 11.39 -17.36 3.63
CA ARG A 27 11.52 -16.61 2.38
C ARG A 27 10.17 -15.99 2.03
N ARG A 28 9.11 -16.80 2.03
CA ARG A 28 7.76 -16.33 1.72
C ARG A 28 7.28 -15.27 2.71
N GLU A 29 7.49 -15.48 4.02
CA GLU A 29 7.12 -14.50 5.06
C GLU A 29 7.78 -13.14 4.83
N ILE A 30 9.07 -13.14 4.45
CA ILE A 30 9.82 -11.92 4.18
C ILE A 30 9.35 -11.26 2.87
N GLU A 31 9.11 -12.05 1.81
CA GLU A 31 8.57 -11.54 0.54
C GLU A 31 7.19 -10.88 0.75
N GLU A 32 6.26 -11.56 1.42
CA GLU A 32 4.91 -11.03 1.71
C GLU A 32 4.95 -9.77 2.60
N PHE A 33 5.85 -9.74 3.59
CA PHE A 33 6.06 -8.53 4.39
C PHE A 33 6.54 -7.35 3.55
N ILE A 34 7.53 -7.58 2.68
CA ILE A 34 8.10 -6.54 1.81
C ILE A 34 7.04 -6.06 0.83
N GLU A 35 6.30 -6.95 0.18
CA GLU A 35 5.24 -6.60 -0.76
C GLU A 35 4.15 -5.73 -0.11
N ARG A 36 3.68 -6.13 1.07
CA ARG A 36 2.70 -5.36 1.82
C ARG A 36 3.24 -3.96 2.15
N ARG A 37 4.48 -3.87 2.63
CA ARG A 37 5.11 -2.59 2.97
C ARG A 37 5.28 -1.69 1.74
N VAL A 38 5.64 -2.24 0.59
CA VAL A 38 5.75 -1.48 -0.66
C VAL A 38 4.38 -0.89 -1.04
N LYS A 39 3.32 -1.69 -1.03
CA LYS A 39 1.95 -1.23 -1.32
C LYS A 39 1.51 -0.10 -0.39
N GLU A 40 1.80 -0.21 0.91
CA GLU A 40 1.50 0.85 1.89
C GLU A 40 2.23 2.16 1.56
N LEU A 41 3.51 2.08 1.19
CA LEU A 41 4.31 3.25 0.84
C LEU A 41 3.85 3.89 -0.48
N GLU A 42 3.46 3.10 -1.47
CA GLU A 42 2.91 3.58 -2.74
C GLU A 42 1.56 4.27 -2.54
N LEU A 43 0.68 3.69 -1.71
CA LEU A 43 -0.60 4.32 -1.34
C LEU A 43 -0.36 5.66 -0.64
N ALA A 44 0.54 5.70 0.35
CA ALA A 44 0.86 6.92 1.08
C ALA A 44 1.37 8.03 0.15
N ARG A 45 2.29 7.70 -0.78
CA ARG A 45 2.78 8.65 -1.79
C ARG A 45 1.68 9.16 -2.70
N THR A 46 0.75 8.28 -3.08
CA THR A 46 -0.38 8.64 -3.95
C THR A 46 -1.32 9.61 -3.25
N LEU A 47 -1.67 9.34 -1.99
CA LEU A 47 -2.51 10.23 -1.19
C LEU A 47 -1.83 11.59 -0.97
N GLU A 48 -0.54 11.61 -0.65
CA GLU A 48 0.22 12.87 -0.49
C GLU A 48 0.23 13.70 -1.79
N ALA A 49 0.34 13.05 -2.94
CA ALA A 49 0.26 13.72 -4.23
C ALA A 49 -1.13 14.32 -4.48
N VAL A 50 -2.21 13.59 -4.17
CA VAL A 50 -3.58 14.08 -4.26
C VAL A 50 -3.79 15.29 -3.35
N GLU A 51 -3.39 15.20 -2.07
CA GLU A 51 -3.48 16.32 -1.13
C GLU A 51 -2.68 17.55 -1.60
N ARG A 52 -1.52 17.33 -2.23
CA ARG A 52 -0.70 18.42 -2.79
C ARG A 52 -1.41 19.14 -3.94
N VAL A 53 -2.09 18.41 -4.82
CA VAL A 53 -2.88 19.00 -5.91
C VAL A 53 -4.10 19.74 -5.34
N LEU A 54 -4.79 19.15 -4.36
CA LEU A 54 -5.99 19.73 -3.75
C LEU A 54 -5.71 20.94 -2.86
N ARG A 55 -4.48 21.13 -2.37
CA ARG A 55 -4.11 22.23 -1.46
C ARG A 55 -4.42 23.63 -2.01
N GLY A 56 -4.48 23.80 -3.33
CA GLY A 56 -4.82 25.08 -3.97
C GLY A 56 -6.26 25.15 -4.49
N VAL A 57 -7.06 24.10 -4.29
CA VAL A 57 -8.42 24.01 -4.81
C VAL A 57 -9.38 24.49 -3.71
N PRO A 58 -10.23 25.50 -3.98
CA PRO A 58 -11.22 25.95 -3.01
C PRO A 58 -12.22 24.83 -2.70
N GLU A 59 -12.68 24.76 -1.46
CA GLU A 59 -13.74 23.81 -1.07
C GLU A 59 -15.01 24.07 -1.90
N SER A 60 -15.62 22.99 -2.37
CA SER A 60 -16.88 23.08 -3.10
C SER A 60 -17.98 23.61 -2.18
N SER A 61 -18.78 24.56 -2.69
CA SER A 61 -20.00 25.01 -2.01
C SER A 61 -21.12 23.95 -2.00
N GLU A 62 -21.01 22.93 -2.86
CA GLU A 62 -21.96 21.82 -2.89
C GLU A 62 -21.45 20.61 -2.11
N PRO A 63 -22.31 19.96 -1.29
CA PRO A 63 -21.92 18.77 -0.55
C PRO A 63 -21.51 17.62 -1.47
N ALA A 64 -20.39 16.96 -1.14
CA ALA A 64 -19.85 15.85 -1.93
C ALA A 64 -20.88 14.71 -2.17
N TRP A 65 -21.76 14.42 -1.21
CA TRP A 65 -22.78 13.38 -1.34
C TRP A 65 -23.83 13.69 -2.42
N LYS A 66 -24.12 14.97 -2.65
CA LYS A 66 -25.06 15.41 -3.70
C LYS A 66 -24.45 15.16 -5.07
N ILE A 67 -23.19 15.58 -5.25
CA ILE A 67 -22.42 15.37 -6.49
C ILE A 67 -22.24 13.87 -6.79
N ILE A 68 -21.88 13.05 -5.79
CA ILE A 68 -21.69 11.60 -5.97
C ILE A 68 -23.02 10.93 -6.35
N ARG A 69 -24.14 11.35 -5.75
CA ARG A 69 -25.46 10.81 -6.08
C ARG A 69 -25.87 11.16 -7.51
N GLU A 70 -25.74 12.43 -7.89
CA GLU A 70 -26.06 12.90 -9.25
C GLU A 70 -25.19 12.19 -10.29
N PHE A 71 -23.88 12.06 -10.06
CA PHE A 71 -22.99 11.32 -10.96
C PHE A 71 -23.36 9.84 -11.10
N ARG A 72 -23.80 9.20 -10.00
CA ARG A 72 -24.26 7.80 -10.01
C ARG A 72 -25.59 7.63 -10.74
N GLU A 73 -26.49 8.61 -10.62
CA GLU A 73 -27.81 8.61 -11.26
C GLU A 73 -27.74 8.99 -12.75
N GLU A 74 -26.77 9.83 -13.13
CA GLU A 74 -26.51 10.23 -14.52
C GLU A 74 -25.63 9.22 -15.28
N GLY A 75 -24.68 8.58 -14.60
CA GLY A 75 -23.68 7.65 -15.17
C GLY A 75 -24.19 6.30 -15.66
N TRP A 76 -25.51 6.13 -15.84
CA TRP A 76 -26.14 4.93 -16.43
C TRP A 76 -26.98 5.22 -17.69
N ARG A 77 -26.77 6.38 -18.34
CA ARG A 77 -27.30 6.69 -19.68
C ARG A 77 -26.17 7.02 -20.66
N SER A 78 -25.32 6.05 -20.98
CA SER A 78 -24.48 6.04 -22.20
C SER A 78 -24.09 4.61 -22.53
#